data_AF-A0A3P7DJP7-F1
#
_entry.id   AF-A0A3P7DJP7-F1
#
_cell.length_a   1.000
_cell.length_b   1.000
_cell.length_c   1.000
_cell.angle_alpha   90.00
_cell.angle_beta   90.00
_cell.angle_gamma   90.00
#
_symmetry.space_group_name_H-M   'P 1'
#
loop_
_entity.id
_entity.type
_entity.pdbx_description
1 polymer ?
#
loop_
_entity_poly.entity_id
_entity_poly.type
_entity_poly.pdbx_seq_one_letter_code
_entity_poly.pdbx_strand_id
1 'polypeptide(L)'
;MTSDPVVSVVELAGQYKREFENGLSKLVKHAATFANSTSKARTYEQFNVFHRELLKRRDELIVKIQDTQSTLSDLDTATLMRAFSWMAVMLLGLNFGAFLGGILFSSLLEFFISGADAALLAYFVLPLSAYYFLHLPLAMNDDLLRRHMLFFFATFEGLLTGFIFSDKNLIGMPPIAALTPISIGLIPHFGSSIIGKDHAKLLCLTIGGGFILHLSLGAIIDLSVPYLLLAGLYGFIGFAILQLYVNNAGKDIAITHMYQFSFVYAVIFSQALIYVIFGLDAKELANTAPHSSLLSFL
;
A
#
# COMPACT_ATOMS: atom_id res chain seq x y z
N MET A 1 17.03 -21.21 42.04
CA MET A 1 17.36 -20.11 41.11
C MET A 1 16.28 -20.08 40.05
N THR A 2 15.16 -19.43 40.34
CA THR A 2 14.11 -19.14 39.35
C THR A 2 14.46 -17.79 38.77
N SER A 3 15.00 -17.74 37.54
CA SER A 3 15.05 -16.47 36.82
C SER A 3 13.63 -15.93 36.72
N ASP A 4 13.46 -14.65 37.01
CA ASP A 4 12.16 -13.99 36.85
C ASP A 4 11.66 -14.24 35.41
N PRO A 5 10.43 -14.79 35.23
CA PRO A 5 9.89 -15.05 33.91
C PRO A 5 9.90 -13.80 33.01
N VAL A 6 9.71 -12.60 33.57
CA VAL A 6 9.77 -11.35 32.79
C VAL A 6 11.18 -11.11 32.26
N VAL A 7 12.21 -11.30 33.08
CA VAL A 7 13.62 -11.16 32.65
C VAL A 7 13.94 -12.16 31.54
N SER A 8 13.48 -13.40 31.65
CA SER A 8 13.72 -14.42 30.62
C SER A 8 13.06 -14.09 29.27
N VAL A 9 11.86 -13.49 29.28
CA VAL A 9 11.17 -13.05 28.06
C VAL A 9 11.91 -11.87 27.41
N VAL A 10 12.38 -10.91 28.21
CA VAL A 10 13.13 -9.75 27.70
C VAL A 10 14.48 -10.17 27.11
N GLU A 11 15.19 -11.10 27.75
CA GLU A 11 16.44 -11.65 27.23
C GLU A 11 16.23 -12.39 25.89
N LEU A 12 15.17 -13.20 25.80
CA LEU A 12 14.82 -13.91 24.57
C LEU A 12 14.40 -12.95 23.45
N ALA A 13 13.61 -11.93 23.75
CA ALA A 13 13.25 -10.88 22.79
C ALA A 13 14.49 -10.13 22.29
N GLY A 14 15.40 -9.76 23.21
CA GLY A 14 16.67 -9.13 22.86
C GLY A 14 17.58 -10.04 22.02
N GLN A 15 17.53 -11.36 22.23
CA GLN A 15 18.20 -12.33 21.37
C GLN A 15 17.59 -12.33 19.95
N TYR A 16 16.27 -12.50 19.82
CA TYR A 16 15.61 -12.55 18.52
C TYR A 16 15.74 -11.24 17.73
N LYS A 17 15.66 -10.09 18.40
CA LYS A 17 15.93 -8.79 17.79
C LYS A 17 17.34 -8.73 17.18
N ARG A 18 18.37 -9.15 17.94
CA ARG A 18 19.75 -9.21 17.43
C ARG A 18 19.93 -10.21 16.30
N GLU A 19 19.28 -11.37 16.37
CA GLU A 19 19.32 -12.37 15.29
C GLU A 19 18.70 -11.83 14.00
N PHE A 20 17.58 -11.11 14.13
CA PHE A 20 16.91 -10.44 13.02
C PHE A 20 17.81 -9.36 12.39
N GLU A 21 18.32 -8.42 13.19
CA GLU A 21 19.24 -7.35 12.75
C GLU A 21 20.50 -7.94 12.06
N ASN A 22 21.03 -9.04 12.59
CA ASN A 22 22.16 -9.76 12.01
C ASN A 22 21.80 -10.42 10.67
N GLY A 23 20.62 -11.04 10.56
CA GLY A 23 20.12 -11.62 9.31
C GLY A 23 19.98 -10.55 8.21
N LEU A 24 19.42 -9.40 8.58
CA LEU A 24 19.21 -8.28 7.69
C LEU A 24 20.53 -7.67 7.20
N SER A 25 21.47 -7.41 8.11
CA SER A 25 22.78 -6.87 7.73
C SER A 25 23.57 -7.81 6.81
N LYS A 26 23.41 -9.14 6.97
CA LYS A 26 23.99 -10.14 6.04
C LYS A 26 23.34 -10.07 4.66
N LEU A 27 22.03 -9.91 4.57
CA LEU A 27 21.33 -9.75 3.29
C LEU A 27 21.82 -8.51 2.52
N VAL A 28 21.93 -7.37 3.22
CA VAL A 28 22.46 -6.12 2.63
C VAL A 28 23.89 -6.31 2.12
N LYS A 29 24.75 -6.99 2.88
CA LYS A 29 26.13 -7.31 2.44
C LYS A 29 26.18 -8.21 1.21
N HIS A 30 25.31 -9.22 1.11
CA HIS A 30 25.23 -10.08 -0.08
C HIS A 30 24.78 -9.28 -1.30
N ALA A 31 23.78 -8.42 -1.16
CA ALA A 31 23.32 -7.55 -2.24
C ALA A 31 24.45 -6.61 -2.74
N ALA A 32 25.20 -6.00 -1.82
CA ALA A 32 26.34 -5.16 -2.16
C ALA A 32 27.48 -5.93 -2.85
N THR A 33 27.76 -7.17 -2.40
CA THR A 33 28.79 -8.02 -3.00
C THR A 33 28.40 -8.48 -4.41
N PHE A 34 27.13 -8.86 -4.60
CA PHE A 34 26.58 -9.20 -5.92
C PHE A 34 26.70 -8.03 -6.89
N ALA A 35 26.34 -6.83 -6.46
CA ALA A 35 26.49 -5.60 -7.24
C ALA A 35 27.95 -5.33 -7.66
N ASN A 36 28.93 -5.63 -6.80
CA ASN A 36 30.35 -5.44 -7.10
C ASN A 36 30.96 -6.56 -7.98
N SER A 37 30.39 -7.77 -7.97
CA SER A 37 30.94 -8.93 -8.70
C SER A 37 30.66 -8.92 -10.21
N THR A 38 29.71 -8.12 -10.68
CA THR A 38 29.38 -8.02 -12.10
C THR A 38 30.32 -7.04 -12.80
N SER A 39 31.01 -7.49 -13.85
CA SER A 39 31.93 -6.66 -14.63
C SER A 39 31.21 -5.41 -15.14
N LYS A 40 31.70 -4.21 -14.79
CA LYS A 40 31.08 -2.91 -15.11
C LYS A 40 30.56 -2.80 -16.57
N ALA A 41 31.30 -3.33 -17.54
CA ALA A 41 30.93 -3.28 -18.97
C ALA A 41 29.66 -4.10 -19.28
N ARG A 42 29.59 -5.37 -18.82
CA ARG A 42 28.40 -6.22 -18.99
C ARG A 42 27.21 -5.64 -18.23
N THR A 43 27.44 -5.13 -17.02
CA THR A 43 26.41 -4.48 -16.21
C THR A 43 25.86 -3.24 -16.92
N TYR A 44 26.70 -2.43 -17.55
CA TYR A 44 26.26 -1.22 -18.27
C TYR A 44 25.44 -1.53 -19.53
N GLU A 45 25.85 -2.52 -20.32
CA GLU A 45 25.07 -2.93 -21.49
C GLU A 45 23.72 -3.54 -21.09
N GLN A 46 23.72 -4.43 -20.09
CA GLN A 46 22.49 -4.99 -19.53
C GLN A 46 21.59 -3.89 -18.93
N PHE A 47 22.18 -2.93 -18.23
CA PHE A 47 21.47 -1.77 -17.69
C PHE A 47 20.85 -0.93 -18.81
N ASN A 48 21.56 -0.68 -19.90
CA ASN A 48 21.02 0.10 -21.04
C ASN A 48 19.89 -0.61 -21.75
N VAL A 49 19.98 -1.93 -21.94
CA VAL A 49 18.88 -2.74 -22.51
C VAL A 49 17.67 -2.70 -21.60
N PHE A 50 17.87 -2.96 -20.30
CA PHE A 50 16.82 -2.88 -19.29
C PHE A 50 16.20 -1.48 -19.21
N HIS A 51 17.02 -0.44 -19.24
CA HIS A 51 16.57 0.96 -19.22
C HIS A 51 15.71 1.29 -20.44
N ARG A 52 16.10 0.87 -21.65
CA ARG A 52 15.28 1.06 -22.86
C ARG A 52 13.94 0.32 -22.77
N GLU A 53 13.94 -0.91 -22.26
CA GLU A 53 12.71 -1.68 -22.06
C GLU A 53 11.79 -1.03 -21.02
N LEU A 54 12.36 -0.51 -19.93
CA LEU A 54 11.61 0.28 -18.94
C LEU A 54 11.02 1.55 -19.54
N LEU A 55 11.78 2.28 -20.37
CA LEU A 55 11.29 3.49 -21.05
C LEU A 55 10.12 3.15 -21.98
N LYS A 56 10.27 2.10 -22.80
CA LYS A 56 9.21 1.63 -23.70
C LYS A 56 7.94 1.26 -22.93
N ARG A 57 8.07 0.48 -21.85
CA ARG A 57 6.94 0.13 -20.98
C ARG A 57 6.31 1.35 -20.34
N ARG A 58 7.12 2.30 -19.87
CA ARG A 58 6.63 3.56 -19.31
C ARG A 58 5.83 4.35 -20.34
N ASP A 59 6.31 4.48 -21.56
CA ASP A 59 5.61 5.19 -22.62
C ASP A 59 4.29 4.49 -22.99
N GLU A 60 4.29 3.14 -23.08
CA GLU A 60 3.06 2.36 -23.27
C GLU A 60 2.05 2.52 -22.13
N LEU A 61 2.51 2.55 -20.88
CA LEU A 61 1.65 2.78 -19.71
C LEU A 61 1.08 4.21 -19.72
N ILE A 62 1.88 5.22 -20.07
CA ILE A 62 1.43 6.61 -20.17
C ILE A 62 0.35 6.74 -21.23
N VAL A 63 0.54 6.15 -22.42
CA VAL A 63 -0.47 6.17 -23.49
C VAL A 63 -1.78 5.55 -23.00
N LYS A 64 -1.73 4.42 -22.29
CA LYS A 64 -2.92 3.78 -21.72
C LYS A 64 -3.58 4.60 -20.61
N ILE A 65 -2.81 5.33 -19.80
CA ILE A 65 -3.37 6.19 -18.75
C ILE A 65 -4.02 7.44 -19.35
N GLN A 66 -3.52 7.92 -20.48
CA GLN A 66 -4.03 9.10 -21.17
C GLN A 66 -5.22 8.84 -22.10
N ASP A 67 -5.44 7.59 -22.51
CA ASP A 67 -6.59 7.22 -23.34
C ASP A 67 -7.89 7.30 -22.54
N THR A 68 -8.60 8.42 -22.65
CA THR A 68 -9.86 8.68 -21.93
C THR A 68 -11.08 8.69 -22.85
N GLN A 69 -10.89 8.42 -24.15
CA GLN A 69 -11.90 8.68 -25.19
C GLN A 69 -12.22 7.44 -26.05
N SER A 70 -11.42 6.37 -25.97
CA SER A 70 -11.70 5.14 -26.68
C SER A 70 -13.08 4.56 -26.34
N THR A 71 -13.68 3.84 -27.28
CA THR A 71 -14.92 3.11 -27.00
C THR A 71 -14.59 1.81 -26.27
N LEU A 72 -15.26 1.56 -25.15
CA LEU A 72 -15.02 0.36 -24.33
C LEU A 72 -15.87 -0.82 -24.84
N SER A 73 -15.52 -1.36 -26.01
CA SER A 73 -16.29 -2.47 -26.63
C SER A 73 -16.30 -3.74 -25.77
N ASP A 74 -15.21 -3.99 -25.06
CA ASP A 74 -14.92 -5.24 -24.36
C ASP A 74 -15.08 -5.12 -22.83
N LEU A 75 -15.69 -4.03 -22.35
CA LEU A 75 -15.91 -3.81 -20.93
C LEU A 75 -16.98 -4.75 -20.38
N ASP A 76 -16.55 -5.69 -19.57
CA ASP A 76 -17.42 -6.47 -18.67
C ASP A 76 -17.46 -5.82 -17.28
N THR A 77 -18.59 -5.19 -16.95
CA THR A 77 -18.78 -4.51 -15.67
C THR A 77 -18.81 -5.48 -14.48
N ALA A 78 -19.19 -6.74 -14.66
CA ALA A 78 -19.17 -7.74 -13.59
C ALA A 78 -17.74 -8.16 -13.25
N THR A 79 -16.90 -8.33 -14.27
CA THR A 79 -15.47 -8.63 -14.10
C THR A 79 -14.72 -7.43 -13.49
N LEU A 80 -15.02 -6.20 -13.93
CA LEU A 80 -14.52 -4.98 -13.31
C LEU A 80 -14.92 -4.90 -11.83
N MET A 81 -16.20 -5.11 -11.51
CA MET A 81 -16.72 -5.12 -10.16
C MET A 81 -15.98 -6.13 -9.28
N ARG A 82 -15.78 -7.36 -9.76
CA ARG A 82 -15.06 -8.41 -9.00
C ARG A 82 -13.62 -7.98 -8.69
N ALA A 83 -12.91 -7.43 -9.68
CA ALA A 83 -11.53 -7.02 -9.53
C ALA A 83 -11.37 -5.90 -8.49
N PHE A 84 -12.15 -4.82 -8.63
CA PHE A 84 -12.06 -3.65 -7.76
C PHE A 84 -12.70 -3.86 -6.38
N SER A 85 -13.79 -4.62 -6.28
CA SER A 85 -14.31 -5.02 -4.96
C SER A 85 -13.30 -5.84 -4.18
N TRP A 86 -12.49 -6.68 -4.83
CA TRP A 86 -11.40 -7.38 -4.14
C TRP A 86 -10.29 -6.42 -3.68
N MET A 87 -9.93 -5.40 -4.46
CA MET A 87 -9.01 -4.34 -4.00
C MET A 87 -9.55 -3.63 -2.76
N ALA A 88 -10.86 -3.37 -2.70
CA ALA A 88 -11.49 -2.80 -1.52
C ALA A 88 -11.37 -3.73 -0.30
N VAL A 89 -11.62 -5.04 -0.46
CA VAL A 89 -11.43 -6.04 0.60
C VAL A 89 -9.97 -6.08 1.07
N MET A 90 -9.00 -6.02 0.17
CA MET A 90 -7.58 -5.93 0.52
C MET A 90 -7.28 -4.68 1.35
N LEU A 91 -7.84 -3.52 1.00
CA LEU A 91 -7.65 -2.28 1.76
C LEU A 91 -8.37 -2.29 3.12
N LEU A 92 -9.48 -3.00 3.26
CA LEU A 92 -10.09 -3.25 4.56
C LEU A 92 -9.19 -4.16 5.41
N GLY A 93 -8.59 -5.18 4.80
CA GLY A 93 -7.57 -6.02 5.42
C GLY A 93 -6.34 -5.22 5.87
N LEU A 94 -5.89 -4.26 5.05
CA LEU A 94 -4.83 -3.30 5.37
C LEU A 94 -5.19 -2.46 6.61
N ASN A 95 -6.37 -1.84 6.63
CA ASN A 95 -6.82 -1.05 7.79
C ASN A 95 -6.94 -1.89 9.06
N PHE A 96 -7.43 -3.12 8.95
CA PHE A 96 -7.49 -4.05 10.07
C PHE A 96 -6.10 -4.39 10.59
N GLY A 97 -5.15 -4.69 9.70
CA GLY A 97 -3.76 -4.87 10.06
C GLY A 97 -3.18 -3.65 10.76
N ALA A 98 -3.41 -2.45 10.23
CA ALA A 98 -2.92 -1.20 10.80
C ALA A 98 -3.43 -0.94 12.20
N PHE A 99 -4.71 -1.26 12.46
CA PHE A 99 -5.26 -1.24 13.81
C PHE A 99 -4.51 -2.21 14.74
N LEU A 100 -4.26 -3.45 14.31
CA LEU A 100 -3.53 -4.44 15.11
C LEU A 100 -2.09 -3.98 15.40
N GLY A 101 -1.36 -3.52 14.39
CA GLY A 101 0.03 -3.12 14.54
C GLY A 101 0.25 -1.81 15.28
N GLY A 102 -0.64 -0.83 15.07
CA GLY A 102 -0.50 0.50 15.67
C GLY A 102 -1.09 0.62 17.07
N ILE A 103 -2.17 -0.13 17.37
CA ILE A 103 -2.91 0.02 18.62
C ILE A 103 -2.76 -1.21 19.51
N LEU A 104 -3.06 -2.41 19.00
CA LEU A 104 -3.15 -3.60 19.84
C LEU A 104 -1.79 -4.22 20.19
N PHE A 105 -0.89 -4.29 19.22
CA PHE A 105 0.37 -5.01 19.32
C PHE A 105 1.60 -4.13 19.18
N SER A 106 1.47 -2.80 19.14
CA SER A 106 2.63 -1.90 18.95
C SER A 106 3.74 -2.17 19.98
N SER A 107 3.42 -2.16 21.28
CA SER A 107 4.40 -2.46 22.33
C SER A 107 4.98 -3.88 22.23
N LEU A 108 4.18 -4.86 21.78
CA LEU A 108 4.65 -6.23 21.61
C LEU A 108 5.62 -6.33 20.43
N LEU A 109 5.33 -5.66 19.31
CA LEU A 109 6.17 -5.65 18.12
C LEU A 109 7.49 -4.92 18.39
N GLU A 110 7.49 -3.85 19.19
CA GLU A 110 8.70 -3.10 19.56
C GLU A 110 9.75 -3.98 20.26
N PHE A 111 9.33 -5.04 20.97
CA PHE A 111 10.26 -6.01 21.56
C PHE A 111 11.04 -6.83 20.52
N PHE A 112 10.43 -7.13 19.37
CA PHE A 112 11.01 -8.03 18.36
C PHE A 112 11.64 -7.30 17.19
N ILE A 113 11.07 -6.17 16.78
CA ILE A 113 11.46 -5.46 15.56
C ILE A 113 11.57 -3.95 15.83
N SER A 114 12.64 -3.33 15.32
CA SER A 114 12.78 -1.88 15.38
C SER A 114 11.90 -1.19 14.32
N GLY A 115 11.58 0.10 14.50
CA GLY A 115 10.83 0.86 13.48
C GLY A 115 11.54 0.90 12.12
N ALA A 116 12.88 0.94 12.11
CA ALA A 116 13.67 0.91 10.87
C ALA A 116 13.59 -0.45 10.16
N ASP A 117 13.67 -1.54 10.92
CA ASP A 117 13.51 -2.89 10.41
C ASP A 117 12.10 -3.12 9.86
N ALA A 118 11.08 -2.67 10.59
CA ALA A 118 9.69 -2.74 10.14
C ALA A 118 9.49 -1.95 8.85
N ALA A 119 10.06 -0.75 8.73
CA ALA A 119 10.02 0.04 7.50
C ALA A 119 10.71 -0.67 6.32
N LEU A 120 11.87 -1.30 6.55
CA LEU A 120 12.52 -2.08 5.50
C LEU A 120 11.69 -3.30 5.09
N LEU A 121 11.02 -3.96 6.03
CA LEU A 121 10.11 -5.04 5.72
C LEU A 121 8.91 -4.56 4.89
N ALA A 122 8.22 -3.51 5.35
CA ALA A 122 6.99 -2.99 4.74
C ALA A 122 7.21 -2.36 3.36
N TYR A 123 8.31 -1.62 3.17
CA TYR A 123 8.51 -0.88 1.91
C TYR A 123 9.40 -1.59 0.90
N PHE A 124 10.04 -2.71 1.28
CA PHE A 124 10.93 -3.44 0.38
C PHE A 124 10.73 -4.95 0.42
N VAL A 125 10.97 -5.60 1.57
CA VAL A 125 11.03 -7.07 1.61
C VAL A 125 9.67 -7.69 1.27
N LEU A 126 8.60 -7.23 1.91
CA LEU A 126 7.26 -7.77 1.74
C LEU A 126 6.69 -7.45 0.35
N PRO A 127 6.77 -6.21 -0.19
CA PRO A 127 6.35 -5.91 -1.56
C PRO A 127 7.12 -6.69 -2.62
N LEU A 128 8.44 -6.84 -2.47
CA LEU A 128 9.24 -7.64 -3.41
C LEU A 128 8.87 -9.12 -3.35
N SER A 129 8.58 -9.65 -2.15
CA SER A 129 8.14 -11.04 -2.00
C SER A 129 6.78 -11.29 -2.68
N ALA A 130 5.82 -10.36 -2.53
CA ALA A 130 4.51 -10.43 -3.17
C ALA A 130 4.65 -10.30 -4.70
N TYR A 131 5.47 -9.37 -5.18
CA TYR A 131 5.76 -9.22 -6.61
C TYR A 131 6.37 -10.49 -7.20
N TYR A 132 7.36 -11.09 -6.53
CA TYR A 132 7.99 -12.34 -6.97
C TYR A 132 6.97 -13.49 -7.01
N PHE A 133 6.14 -13.63 -5.98
CA PHE A 133 5.10 -14.65 -5.93
C PHE A 133 4.12 -14.53 -7.11
N LEU A 134 3.72 -13.31 -7.49
CA LEU A 134 2.84 -13.10 -8.64
C LEU A 134 3.46 -13.52 -9.98
N HIS A 135 4.78 -13.59 -10.09
CA HIS A 135 5.48 -14.03 -11.30
C HIS A 135 5.79 -15.54 -11.33
N LEU A 136 5.48 -16.27 -10.24
CA LEU A 136 5.65 -17.71 -10.25
C LEU A 136 4.67 -18.37 -11.25
N PRO A 137 5.14 -19.34 -12.05
CA PRO A 137 4.29 -20.10 -12.97
C PRO A 137 3.46 -21.12 -12.17
N LEU A 138 2.39 -20.64 -11.56
CA LEU A 138 1.41 -21.45 -10.84
C LEU A 138 0.27 -21.86 -11.80
N ALA A 139 -0.35 -23.01 -11.58
CA ALA A 139 -1.40 -23.55 -12.46
C ALA A 139 -2.66 -22.65 -12.54
N MET A 140 -3.50 -22.77 -13.58
CA MET A 140 -4.65 -21.86 -13.78
C MET A 140 -5.71 -21.85 -12.67
N ASN A 141 -5.80 -22.89 -11.82
CA ASN A 141 -6.72 -22.93 -10.66
C ASN A 141 -6.24 -22.10 -9.44
N ASP A 142 -5.23 -21.24 -9.64
CA ASP A 142 -4.50 -20.51 -8.60
C ASP A 142 -5.03 -19.09 -8.32
N ASP A 143 -6.05 -18.64 -9.04
CA ASP A 143 -6.67 -17.32 -8.84
C ASP A 143 -7.17 -17.12 -7.38
N LEU A 144 -7.71 -18.17 -6.76
CA LEU A 144 -8.09 -18.13 -5.34
C LEU A 144 -6.87 -17.95 -4.42
N LEU A 145 -5.78 -18.69 -4.64
CA LEU A 145 -4.57 -18.60 -3.84
C LEU A 145 -3.93 -17.22 -3.99
N ARG A 146 -3.82 -16.70 -5.22
CA ARG A 146 -3.31 -15.35 -5.50
C ARG A 146 -4.12 -14.28 -4.80
N ARG A 147 -5.45 -14.35 -4.85
CA ARG A 147 -6.32 -13.44 -4.11
C ARG A 147 -6.06 -13.46 -2.60
N HIS A 148 -5.99 -14.64 -1.99
CA HIS A 148 -5.77 -14.78 -0.55
C HIS A 148 -4.37 -14.32 -0.15
N MET A 149 -3.35 -14.68 -0.93
CA MET A 149 -1.98 -14.20 -0.72
C MET A 149 -1.89 -12.68 -0.76
N LEU A 150 -2.57 -12.05 -1.73
CA LEU A 150 -2.64 -10.60 -1.81
C LEU A 150 -3.40 -9.96 -0.65
N PHE A 151 -4.46 -10.60 -0.16
CA PHE A 151 -5.15 -10.17 1.04
C PHE A 151 -4.24 -10.25 2.28
N PHE A 152 -3.55 -11.38 2.50
CA PHE A 152 -2.61 -11.54 3.60
C PHE A 152 -1.45 -10.53 3.50
N PHE A 153 -0.90 -10.33 2.29
CA PHE A 153 0.07 -9.27 2.03
C PHE A 153 -0.45 -7.92 2.52
N ALA A 154 -1.66 -7.51 2.10
CA ALA A 154 -2.25 -6.24 2.50
C ALA A 154 -2.46 -6.15 4.03
N THR A 155 -2.93 -7.22 4.68
CA THR A 155 -3.10 -7.25 6.14
C THR A 155 -1.78 -7.18 6.89
N PHE A 156 -0.75 -7.92 6.46
CA PHE A 156 0.57 -7.86 7.10
C PHE A 156 1.28 -6.52 6.85
N GLU A 157 1.13 -5.95 5.66
CA GLU A 157 1.54 -4.56 5.39
C GLU A 157 0.83 -3.59 6.33
N GLY A 158 -0.46 -3.79 6.56
CA GLY A 158 -1.23 -3.01 7.51
C GLY A 158 -0.60 -3.09 8.90
N LEU A 159 -0.32 -4.30 9.37
CA LEU A 159 0.31 -4.52 10.67
C LEU A 159 1.65 -3.80 10.78
N LEU A 160 2.52 -3.91 9.78
CA LEU A 160 3.82 -3.23 9.80
C LEU A 160 3.68 -1.72 9.72
N THR A 161 2.87 -1.19 8.81
CA THR A 161 2.66 0.26 8.65
C THR A 161 1.98 0.88 9.87
N GLY A 162 1.00 0.20 10.47
CA GLY A 162 0.40 0.61 11.73
C GLY A 162 1.43 0.70 12.86
N PHE A 163 2.32 -0.29 12.96
CA PHE A 163 3.42 -0.26 13.93
C PHE A 163 4.41 0.88 13.65
N ILE A 164 4.84 1.06 12.40
CA ILE A 164 5.76 2.14 11.99
C ILE A 164 5.21 3.53 12.36
N PHE A 165 3.90 3.71 12.25
CA PHE A 165 3.23 4.99 12.53
C PHE A 165 2.53 5.03 13.89
N SER A 166 2.80 4.10 14.82
CA SER A 166 2.08 4.03 16.09
C SER A 166 2.27 5.28 16.97
N ASP A 167 3.42 5.94 16.87
CA ASP A 167 3.73 7.19 17.57
C ASP A 167 3.41 8.46 16.75
N LYS A 168 2.87 8.29 15.53
CA LYS A 168 2.60 9.41 14.61
C LYS A 168 1.10 9.68 14.53
N ASN A 169 0.71 10.90 14.87
CA ASN A 169 -0.66 11.37 14.73
C ASN A 169 -0.80 12.28 13.53
N LEU A 170 -1.82 12.05 12.70
CA LEU A 170 -2.23 13.01 11.68
C LEU A 170 -3.23 14.00 12.25
N ILE A 171 -3.26 15.21 11.67
CA ILE A 171 -4.35 16.15 11.92
C ILE A 171 -5.62 15.59 11.27
N GLY A 172 -6.62 15.27 12.09
CA GLY A 172 -7.86 14.62 11.66
C GLY A 172 -7.69 13.12 11.41
N MET A 173 -8.76 12.46 10.98
CA MET A 173 -8.74 11.03 10.62
C MET A 173 -8.39 10.87 9.14
N PRO A 174 -7.57 9.88 8.74
CA PRO A 174 -7.30 9.64 7.32
C PRO A 174 -8.53 9.06 6.59
N PRO A 175 -8.70 9.33 5.28
CA PRO A 175 -9.79 8.77 4.48
C PRO A 175 -9.70 7.25 4.35
N ILE A 176 -10.86 6.60 4.27
CA ILE A 176 -10.95 5.15 4.03
C ILE A 176 -10.58 4.86 2.58
N ALA A 177 -9.36 4.37 2.35
CA ALA A 177 -8.84 4.09 1.00
C ALA A 177 -9.73 3.15 0.17
N ALA A 178 -10.46 2.24 0.83
CA ALA A 178 -11.38 1.29 0.18
C ALA A 178 -12.55 1.96 -0.58
N LEU A 179 -12.90 3.22 -0.27
CA LEU A 179 -14.00 3.92 -0.97
C LEU A 179 -13.75 4.08 -2.47
N THR A 180 -12.50 4.33 -2.88
CA THR A 180 -12.18 4.50 -4.30
C THR A 180 -12.43 3.23 -5.11
N PRO A 181 -11.86 2.06 -4.78
CA PRO A 181 -12.15 0.84 -5.52
C PRO A 181 -13.60 0.37 -5.36
N ILE A 182 -14.28 0.65 -4.23
CA ILE A 182 -15.73 0.42 -4.11
C ILE A 182 -16.48 1.21 -5.19
N SER A 183 -16.17 2.50 -5.33
CA SER A 183 -16.78 3.36 -6.36
C SER A 183 -16.54 2.81 -7.76
N ILE A 184 -15.28 2.46 -8.08
CA ILE A 184 -14.90 1.93 -9.39
C ILE A 184 -15.57 0.57 -9.68
N GLY A 185 -15.73 -0.29 -8.67
CA GLY A 185 -16.35 -1.59 -8.84
C GLY A 185 -17.87 -1.53 -8.97
N LEU A 186 -18.53 -0.75 -8.10
CA LEU A 186 -19.99 -0.78 -7.97
C LEU A 186 -20.70 0.18 -8.93
N ILE A 187 -20.18 1.39 -9.13
CA ILE A 187 -20.86 2.40 -9.96
C ILE A 187 -21.07 1.92 -11.40
N PRO A 188 -20.09 1.33 -12.10
CA PRO A 188 -20.28 0.85 -13.46
C PRO A 188 -21.22 -0.34 -13.56
N HIS A 189 -21.26 -1.17 -12.53
CA HIS A 189 -22.14 -2.32 -12.49
C HIS A 189 -23.61 -1.88 -12.39
N PHE A 190 -23.93 -1.05 -11.39
CA PHE A 190 -25.30 -0.56 -11.18
C PHE A 190 -25.71 0.55 -12.16
N GLY A 191 -24.75 1.33 -12.66
CA GLY A 191 -24.94 2.42 -13.62
C GLY A 191 -24.67 2.03 -15.07
N SER A 192 -24.61 0.73 -15.39
CA SER A 192 -24.24 0.21 -16.71
C SER A 192 -25.12 0.73 -17.85
N SER A 193 -26.42 0.97 -17.59
CA SER A 193 -27.35 1.56 -18.56
C SER A 193 -27.05 3.03 -18.90
N ILE A 194 -26.40 3.77 -18.00
CA ILE A 194 -26.04 5.19 -18.16
C ILE A 194 -24.65 5.33 -18.79
N ILE A 195 -23.70 4.53 -18.30
CA ILE A 195 -22.30 4.53 -18.75
C ILE A 195 -22.19 3.91 -20.15
N GLY A 196 -22.85 2.77 -20.38
CA GLY A 196 -22.74 2.02 -21.62
C GLY A 196 -21.27 1.70 -21.95
N LYS A 197 -20.84 2.09 -23.15
CA LYS A 197 -19.46 1.90 -23.65
C LYS A 197 -18.63 3.20 -23.65
N ASP A 198 -19.13 4.24 -23.00
CA ASP A 198 -18.52 5.57 -22.97
C ASP A 198 -17.44 5.63 -21.88
N HIS A 199 -16.19 5.76 -22.31
CA HIS A 199 -15.04 5.79 -21.42
C HIS A 199 -15.02 7.04 -20.54
N ALA A 200 -15.35 8.21 -21.09
CA ALA A 200 -15.39 9.45 -20.32
C ALA A 200 -16.45 9.39 -19.21
N LYS A 201 -17.64 8.82 -19.49
CA LYS A 201 -18.67 8.59 -18.46
C LYS A 201 -18.21 7.61 -17.39
N LEU A 202 -17.54 6.52 -17.78
CA LEU A 202 -16.98 5.56 -16.83
C LEU A 202 -16.06 6.27 -15.84
N LEU A 203 -15.09 7.04 -16.34
CA LEU A 203 -14.11 7.75 -15.50
C LEU A 203 -14.78 8.82 -14.63
N CYS A 204 -15.64 9.64 -15.22
CA CYS A 204 -16.32 10.72 -14.52
C CYS A 204 -17.17 10.18 -13.37
N LEU A 205 -17.98 9.15 -13.61
CA LEU A 205 -18.87 8.61 -12.59
C LEU A 205 -18.11 7.81 -11.53
N THR A 206 -17.08 7.04 -11.89
CA THR A 206 -16.32 6.24 -10.92
C THR A 206 -15.35 7.07 -10.08
N ILE A 207 -14.50 7.87 -10.71
CA ILE A 207 -13.50 8.68 -10.03
C ILE A 207 -14.16 9.89 -9.37
N GLY A 208 -15.06 10.58 -10.08
CA GLY A 208 -15.84 11.67 -9.52
C GLY A 208 -16.78 11.19 -8.41
N GLY A 209 -17.48 10.07 -8.61
CA GLY A 209 -18.31 9.46 -7.55
C GLY A 209 -17.49 9.04 -6.33
N GLY A 210 -16.30 8.47 -6.54
CA GLY A 210 -15.40 8.08 -5.45
C GLY A 210 -14.89 9.28 -4.67
N PHE A 211 -14.56 10.36 -5.37
CA PHE A 211 -14.17 11.62 -4.72
C PHE A 211 -15.32 12.25 -3.93
N ILE A 212 -16.56 12.22 -4.45
CA ILE A 212 -17.75 12.67 -3.71
C ILE A 212 -17.99 11.83 -2.45
N LEU A 213 -17.77 10.50 -2.51
CA LEU A 213 -17.85 9.63 -1.33
C LEU A 213 -16.82 10.02 -0.27
N HIS A 214 -15.57 10.29 -0.67
CA HIS A 214 -14.56 10.82 0.24
C HIS A 214 -14.97 12.18 0.82
N LEU A 215 -15.38 13.15 0.00
CA LEU A 215 -15.81 14.45 0.50
C LEU A 215 -16.97 14.36 1.50
N SER A 216 -17.92 13.46 1.24
CA SER A 216 -19.08 13.23 2.11
C SER A 216 -18.67 12.62 3.45
N LEU A 217 -17.76 11.64 3.45
CA LEU A 217 -17.23 11.07 4.68
C LEU A 217 -16.38 12.11 5.45
N GLY A 218 -15.51 12.83 4.74
CA GLY A 218 -14.68 13.89 5.32
C GLY A 218 -15.50 15.00 5.96
N ALA A 219 -16.61 15.42 5.35
CA ALA A 219 -17.51 16.42 5.93
C ALA A 219 -18.14 15.97 7.26
N ILE A 220 -18.22 14.65 7.51
CA ILE A 220 -18.73 14.08 8.76
C ILE A 220 -17.63 13.97 9.82
N ILE A 221 -16.40 13.56 9.43
CA ILE A 221 -15.33 13.22 10.38
C ILE A 221 -14.29 14.32 10.62
N ASP A 222 -14.20 15.30 9.71
CA ASP A 222 -13.27 16.45 9.62
C ASP A 222 -12.47 16.46 8.29
N LEU A 223 -12.52 17.58 7.57
CA LEU A 223 -11.83 17.79 6.29
C LEU A 223 -10.49 18.49 6.52
N SER A 224 -9.49 17.74 6.94
CA SER A 224 -8.13 18.24 7.08
C SER A 224 -7.36 18.28 5.75
N VAL A 225 -6.25 19.04 5.70
CA VAL A 225 -5.37 19.05 4.51
C VAL A 225 -4.79 17.65 4.21
N PRO A 226 -4.27 16.88 5.19
CA PRO A 226 -3.87 15.49 4.96
C PRO A 226 -5.00 14.61 4.42
N TYR A 227 -6.24 14.83 4.88
CA TYR A 227 -7.41 14.11 4.37
C TYR A 227 -7.61 14.34 2.88
N LEU A 228 -7.69 15.60 2.47
CA LEU A 228 -7.93 15.98 1.06
C LEU A 228 -6.82 15.48 0.15
N LEU A 229 -5.56 15.55 0.59
CA LEU A 229 -4.42 15.05 -0.17
C LEU A 229 -4.48 13.52 -0.33
N LEU A 230 -4.76 12.76 0.73
CA LEU A 230 -4.92 11.31 0.62
C LEU A 230 -6.11 10.93 -0.27
N ALA A 231 -7.25 11.60 -0.12
CA ALA A 231 -8.42 11.36 -0.97
C ALA A 231 -8.09 11.62 -2.46
N GLY A 232 -7.37 12.70 -2.76
CA GLY A 232 -6.88 13.02 -4.09
C GLY A 232 -5.91 11.98 -4.64
N LEU A 233 -4.93 11.55 -3.82
CA LEU A 233 -3.97 10.49 -4.19
C LEU A 233 -4.68 9.15 -4.46
N TYR A 234 -5.64 8.77 -3.63
CA TYR A 234 -6.42 7.55 -3.87
C TYR A 234 -7.25 7.66 -5.16
N GLY A 235 -7.86 8.81 -5.42
CA GLY A 235 -8.55 9.08 -6.69
C GLY A 235 -7.62 8.97 -7.90
N PHE A 236 -6.42 9.52 -7.81
CA PHE A 236 -5.39 9.44 -8.85
C PHE A 236 -4.92 7.99 -9.09
N ILE A 237 -4.65 7.24 -8.03
CA ILE A 237 -4.31 5.80 -8.11
C ILE A 237 -5.47 5.03 -8.76
N GLY A 238 -6.70 5.31 -8.32
CA GLY A 238 -7.91 4.71 -8.88
C GLY A 238 -8.06 4.98 -10.37
N PHE A 239 -7.83 6.23 -10.80
CA PHE A 239 -7.84 6.61 -12.20
C PHE A 239 -6.79 5.84 -13.00
N ALA A 240 -5.53 5.84 -12.54
CA ALA A 240 -4.44 5.17 -13.24
C ALA A 240 -4.67 3.65 -13.36
N ILE A 241 -5.10 2.99 -12.28
CA ILE A 241 -5.35 1.54 -12.29
C ILE A 241 -6.58 1.19 -13.12
N LEU A 242 -7.65 1.99 -13.05
CA LEU A 242 -8.84 1.82 -13.90
C LEU A 242 -8.48 1.92 -15.38
N GLN A 243 -7.70 2.94 -15.75
CA GLN A 243 -7.21 3.13 -17.11
C GLN A 243 -6.41 1.93 -17.62
N LEU A 244 -5.44 1.47 -16.81
CA LEU A 244 -4.65 0.30 -17.16
C LEU A 244 -5.51 -0.97 -17.29
N TYR A 245 -6.51 -1.11 -16.43
CA TYR A 245 -7.44 -2.23 -16.43
C TYR A 245 -8.29 -2.26 -17.71
N VAL A 246 -9.00 -1.18 -18.03
CA VAL A 246 -9.92 -1.16 -19.18
C VAL A 246 -9.18 -1.23 -20.51
N ASN A 247 -8.01 -0.60 -20.62
CA ASN A 247 -7.18 -0.67 -21.82
C ASN A 247 -6.44 -2.02 -22.00
N ASN A 248 -6.53 -2.91 -21.01
CA ASN A 248 -6.07 -4.30 -21.10
C ASN A 248 -7.20 -5.31 -20.89
N ALA A 249 -8.47 -4.88 -20.90
CA ALA A 249 -9.61 -5.77 -20.78
C ALA A 249 -9.53 -6.86 -21.87
N GLY A 250 -9.75 -8.11 -21.49
CA GLY A 250 -9.66 -9.28 -22.37
C GLY A 250 -8.26 -9.88 -22.58
N LYS A 251 -7.17 -9.29 -22.04
CA LYS A 251 -5.80 -9.75 -22.34
C LYS A 251 -5.23 -10.82 -21.40
N ASP A 252 -5.52 -10.82 -20.09
CA ASP A 252 -5.11 -11.87 -19.14
C ASP A 252 -5.70 -11.64 -17.73
N ILE A 253 -6.09 -12.71 -17.02
CA ILE A 253 -6.46 -12.65 -15.59
C ILE A 253 -5.22 -12.37 -14.71
N ALA A 254 -4.04 -12.87 -15.10
CA ALA A 254 -2.80 -12.67 -14.34
C ALA A 254 -2.46 -11.17 -14.17
N ILE A 255 -2.80 -10.36 -15.17
CA ILE A 255 -2.63 -8.90 -15.15
C ILE A 255 -3.54 -8.26 -14.08
N THR A 256 -4.72 -8.83 -13.79
CA THR A 256 -5.62 -8.32 -12.75
C THR A 256 -4.97 -8.34 -11.36
N HIS A 257 -4.28 -9.43 -10.99
CA HIS A 257 -3.60 -9.51 -9.70
C HIS A 257 -2.45 -8.52 -9.57
N MET A 258 -1.74 -8.25 -10.68
CA MET A 258 -0.73 -7.20 -10.72
C MET A 258 -1.34 -5.83 -10.47
N TYR A 259 -2.51 -5.52 -11.04
CA TYR A 259 -3.22 -4.27 -10.76
C TYR A 259 -3.73 -4.18 -9.32
N GLN A 260 -4.20 -5.28 -8.74
CA GLN A 260 -4.63 -5.33 -7.34
C GLN A 260 -3.45 -5.04 -6.40
N PHE A 261 -2.31 -5.68 -6.65
CA PHE A 261 -1.07 -5.44 -5.91
C PHE A 261 -0.60 -3.98 -6.08
N SER A 262 -0.51 -3.48 -7.31
CA SER A 262 -0.08 -2.11 -7.58
C SER A 262 -0.98 -1.06 -6.93
N PHE A 263 -2.30 -1.29 -6.91
CA PHE A 263 -3.25 -0.39 -6.25
C PHE A 263 -2.94 -0.29 -4.76
N VAL A 264 -2.90 -1.43 -4.06
CA VAL A 264 -2.67 -1.45 -2.60
C VAL A 264 -1.29 -0.91 -2.26
N TYR A 265 -0.26 -1.28 -3.02
CA TYR A 265 1.08 -0.78 -2.78
C TYR A 265 1.20 0.73 -2.99
N ALA A 266 0.54 1.29 -4.00
CA ALA A 266 0.50 2.75 -4.20
C ALA A 266 -0.26 3.47 -3.08
N VAL A 267 -1.31 2.86 -2.52
CA VAL A 267 -2.02 3.38 -1.35
C VAL A 267 -1.10 3.40 -0.12
N ILE A 268 -0.41 2.29 0.17
CA ILE A 268 0.56 2.20 1.27
C ILE A 268 1.62 3.29 1.14
N PHE A 269 2.20 3.45 -0.05
CA PHE A 269 3.19 4.49 -0.29
C PHE A 269 2.63 5.91 -0.13
N SER A 270 1.40 6.15 -0.56
CA SER A 270 0.71 7.44 -0.39
C SER A 270 0.46 7.76 1.08
N GLN A 271 0.06 6.77 1.87
CA GLN A 271 -0.08 6.91 3.32
C GLN A 271 1.27 7.26 3.94
N ALA A 272 2.31 6.49 3.62
CA ALA A 272 3.66 6.74 4.14
C ALA A 272 4.15 8.15 3.83
N LEU A 273 3.97 8.62 2.59
CA LEU A 273 4.32 9.98 2.18
C LEU A 273 3.60 11.03 3.04
N ILE A 274 2.30 10.86 3.27
CA ILE A 274 1.50 11.83 4.03
C ILE A 274 1.85 11.80 5.52
N TYR A 275 2.09 10.64 6.11
CA TYR A 275 2.57 10.51 7.49
C TYR A 275 3.98 11.10 7.68
N VAL A 276 4.87 10.97 6.70
CA VAL A 276 6.20 11.59 6.77
C VAL A 276 6.11 13.13 6.74
N ILE A 277 5.19 13.69 5.96
CA ILE A 277 5.06 15.15 5.81
C ILE A 277 4.26 15.78 6.95
N PHE A 278 3.16 15.14 7.37
CA PHE A 278 2.17 15.72 8.29
C PHE A 278 2.04 14.97 9.62
N GLY A 279 2.73 13.85 9.81
CA GLY A 279 2.68 13.07 11.04
C GLY A 279 3.39 13.79 12.18
N LEU A 280 2.63 14.20 13.19
CA LEU A 280 3.15 14.77 14.42
C LEU A 280 3.64 13.65 15.34
N ASP A 281 4.84 13.81 15.89
CA ASP A 281 5.38 12.84 16.84
C ASP A 281 4.78 13.06 18.24
N ALA A 282 4.07 12.04 18.75
CA ALA A 282 3.47 12.11 20.07
C ALA A 282 4.52 12.31 21.19
N LYS A 283 5.73 11.76 21.02
CA LYS A 283 6.82 11.88 22.00
C LYS A 283 7.43 13.27 21.97
N GLU A 284 7.56 13.87 20.79
CA GLU A 284 8.04 15.26 20.65
C GLU A 284 7.03 16.27 21.20
N LEU A 285 5.74 16.05 20.97
CA LEU A 285 4.67 16.88 21.54
C LEU A 285 4.61 16.78 23.07
N ALA A 286 4.80 15.58 23.64
CA ALA A 286 4.84 15.40 25.08
C ALA A 286 6.06 16.10 25.74
N ASN A 287 7.19 16.15 25.04
CA ASN A 287 8.41 16.81 25.52
C ASN A 287 8.38 18.34 25.34
N THR A 288 7.60 18.85 24.39
CA THR A 288 7.45 20.29 24.13
C THR A 288 6.28 20.93 24.88
N ALA A 289 5.35 20.13 25.41
CA ALA A 289 4.34 20.61 26.35
C ALA A 289 5.04 21.27 27.55
N PRO A 290 4.81 22.56 27.83
CA PRO A 290 5.45 23.23 28.94
C PRO A 290 5.08 22.46 30.21
N HIS A 291 6.08 21.93 30.92
CA HIS A 291 5.92 21.52 32.31
C HIS A 291 5.21 22.68 33.00
N SER A 292 3.94 22.49 33.34
CA SER A 292 3.22 23.44 34.16
C SER A 292 3.96 23.50 35.48
N SER A 293 4.80 24.51 35.62
CA SER A 293 5.41 24.94 36.86
C SER A 293 4.30 25.45 37.77
N LEU A 294 3.47 24.54 38.27
CA LEU A 294 2.45 24.79 39.29
C LEU A 294 2.73 24.00 40.58
N LEU A 295 3.97 23.54 40.78
CA LEU A 295 4.39 22.89 42.02
C LEU A 295 5.69 23.47 42.62
N SER A 296 6.06 24.71 42.30
CA SER A 296 7.17 25.42 42.98
C SER A 296 6.73 26.67 43.76
N PHE A 297 5.49 26.71 44.24
CA PHE A 297 5.06 27.65 45.29
C PHE A 297 4.43 26.91 46.48
N LEU A 298 5.12 25.86 46.93
CA LEU A 298 5.24 25.50 48.35
C LEU A 298 6.62 25.98 48.81
#